data_AF-A0A2D4JYC2-F1
#
_entry.id   AF-A0A2D4JYC2-F1
#
_cell.length_a   1.000
_cell.length_b   1.000
_cell.length_c   1.000
_cell.angle_alpha   90.00
_cell.angle_beta   90.00
_cell.angle_gamma   90.00
#
_symmetry.space_group_name_H-M   'P 1'
#
loop_
_entity.id
_entity.type
_entity.pdbx_description
1 polymer ?
#
loop_
_entity_poly.entity_id
_entity_poly.type
_entity_poly.pdbx_seq_one_letter_code
_entity_poly.pdbx_strand_id
1 'polypeptide(L)'
;ANAGPHDNGSQFFFTLGRADELNNKHTIFGKITGDTIYNMLRLSEVEIGTDERPVNPYKITSTEVLFNPFDDIIPRTSKKLKNEKPVEEVEKTKSKGTKNFSLLSFGEEAEEEEVEVNKVSQSMKGKSKSSHDLLKDDPHLSSVPAIDSDKGNESDNSDKDEEEGYCDEDDGLDNEEKNQMKKRVMEKLKKNTDVPVKKITEGEQKQKSSRSEELRKEVRQLKRELIKAKQKKEENPSKVKEDQFEEEEAA
;
A
#
# COMPACT_ATOMS: atom_id res chain seq x y z
N ALA A 1 33.36 21.40 -3.82
CA ALA A 1 34.42 20.88 -4.70
C ALA A 1 34.65 21.89 -5.80
N ASN A 2 35.90 22.12 -6.18
CA ASN A 2 36.27 23.05 -7.25
C ASN A 2 37.44 22.46 -8.05
N ALA A 3 37.60 22.88 -9.30
CA ALA A 3 38.77 22.59 -10.12
C ALA A 3 39.76 23.78 -10.18
N GLY A 4 39.48 24.87 -9.46
CA GLY A 4 40.31 26.06 -9.42
C GLY A 4 39.65 27.23 -8.68
N PRO A 5 40.30 28.42 -8.68
CA PRO A 5 39.73 29.62 -8.09
C PRO A 5 38.38 30.00 -8.72
N HIS A 6 37.41 30.40 -7.90
CA HIS A 6 36.07 30.83 -8.32
C HIS A 6 35.23 29.77 -9.08
N ASP A 7 35.58 28.49 -9.00
CA ASP A 7 34.87 27.37 -9.64
C ASP A 7 33.96 26.60 -8.65
N ASN A 8 33.23 27.33 -7.79
CA ASN A 8 32.33 26.71 -6.83
C ASN A 8 30.95 26.47 -7.48
N GLY A 9 30.63 25.19 -7.72
CA GLY A 9 29.32 24.75 -8.20
C GLY A 9 28.43 24.18 -7.09
N SER A 10 27.60 23.20 -7.45
CA SER A 10 26.75 22.46 -6.50
C SER A 10 27.42 21.23 -5.89
N GLN A 11 28.60 20.84 -6.38
CA GLN A 11 29.34 19.68 -5.88
C GLN A 11 29.99 20.00 -4.54
N PHE A 12 29.81 19.13 -3.55
CA PHE A 12 30.45 19.22 -2.23
C PHE A 12 31.00 17.85 -1.82
N PHE A 13 31.85 17.83 -0.79
CA PHE A 13 32.41 16.61 -0.23
C PHE A 13 32.44 16.71 1.30
N PHE A 14 32.52 15.56 1.97
CA PHE A 14 32.70 15.49 3.41
C PHE A 14 34.16 15.15 3.74
N THR A 15 34.67 15.74 4.81
CA THR A 15 36.00 15.40 5.33
C THR A 15 35.89 14.22 6.27
N LEU A 16 36.57 13.11 5.96
CA LEU A 16 36.66 11.93 6.83
C LEU A 16 37.72 12.09 7.93
N GLY A 17 38.66 13.03 7.74
CA GLY A 17 39.75 13.31 8.66
C GLY A 17 40.29 14.73 8.50
N ARG A 18 41.48 14.97 9.06
CA ARG A 18 42.20 16.24 8.89
C ARG A 18 42.73 16.34 7.46
N ALA A 19 42.48 17.47 6.81
CA ALA A 19 42.87 17.74 5.43
C ALA A 19 43.48 19.15 5.34
N ASP A 20 44.67 19.31 5.92
CA ASP A 20 45.33 20.61 6.06
C ASP A 20 45.80 21.16 4.69
N GLU A 21 45.96 20.28 3.69
CA GLU A 21 46.30 20.58 2.29
C GLU A 21 45.19 21.30 1.51
N LEU A 22 43.96 21.23 2.02
CA LEU A 22 42.76 21.83 1.43
C LEU A 22 42.49 23.25 1.97
N ASN A 23 43.25 23.68 2.98
CA ASN A 23 43.14 25.01 3.58
C ASN A 23 43.34 26.10 2.53
N ASN A 24 42.48 27.12 2.57
CA ASN A 24 42.43 28.24 1.62
C ASN A 24 42.18 27.86 0.15
N LYS A 25 41.84 26.60 -0.16
CA LYS A 25 41.49 26.13 -1.52
C LYS A 25 40.01 25.86 -1.69
N HIS A 26 39.36 25.29 -0.67
CA HIS A 26 37.93 24.98 -0.70
C HIS A 26 37.18 25.74 0.38
N THR A 27 35.99 26.24 0.04
CA THR A 27 35.13 26.97 0.98
C THR A 27 34.44 26.01 1.94
N ILE A 28 34.61 26.23 3.24
CA ILE A 28 33.88 25.52 4.30
C ILE A 28 32.59 26.29 4.60
N PHE A 29 31.44 25.64 4.42
CA PHE A 29 30.12 26.28 4.62
C PHE A 29 29.30 25.65 5.76
N GLY A 30 29.75 24.54 6.35
CA GLY A 30 28.97 23.86 7.40
C GLY A 30 29.76 22.75 8.09
N LYS A 31 29.16 22.21 9.15
CA LYS A 31 29.66 21.06 9.92
C LYS A 31 28.50 20.12 10.23
N ILE A 32 28.81 18.83 10.38
CA ILE A 32 27.83 17.81 10.75
C ILE A 32 27.66 17.81 12.27
N THR A 33 26.43 17.55 12.75
CA THR A 33 26.13 17.43 14.18
C THR A 33 26.68 16.12 14.74
N GLY A 34 27.11 16.12 16.02
CA GLY A 34 27.74 14.97 16.65
C GLY A 34 26.89 13.70 16.56
N ASP A 35 25.58 13.82 16.77
CA ASP A 35 24.66 12.68 16.78
C ASP A 35 24.54 11.98 15.41
N THR A 36 24.80 12.70 14.32
CA THR A 36 24.68 12.18 12.94
C THR A 36 26.03 11.87 12.29
N ILE A 37 27.15 12.03 13.00
CA ILE A 37 28.50 11.85 12.44
C ILE A 37 28.75 10.41 11.98
N TYR A 38 28.21 9.42 12.71
CA TYR A 38 28.35 8.00 12.36
C TYR A 38 27.64 7.65 11.06
N ASN A 39 26.53 8.32 10.75
CA ASN A 39 25.84 8.12 9.47
C ASN A 39 26.71 8.58 8.30
N MET A 40 27.46 9.67 8.48
CA MET A 40 28.42 10.14 7.47
C MET A 40 29.60 9.18 7.33
N LEU A 41 30.17 8.68 8.43
CA LEU A 41 31.26 7.69 8.38
C LEU A 41 30.85 6.41 7.65
N ARG A 42 29.60 5.96 7.84
CA ARG A 42 29.03 4.82 7.10
C ARG A 42 29.00 5.02 5.58
N LEU A 43 28.98 6.27 5.09
CA LEU A 43 29.06 6.54 3.65
C LEU A 43 30.43 6.17 3.06
N SER A 44 31.48 6.14 3.88
CA SER A 44 32.83 5.75 3.46
C SER A 44 33.05 4.23 3.47
N GLU A 45 32.20 3.48 4.16
CA GLU A 45 32.25 2.02 4.26
C GLU A 45 31.57 1.36 3.05
N VAL A 46 32.13 1.57 1.85
CA VAL A 46 31.63 0.97 0.61
C VAL A 46 32.78 0.41 -0.22
N GLU A 47 32.53 -0.68 -0.92
CA GLU A 47 33.46 -1.22 -1.92
C GLU A 47 33.67 -0.20 -3.04
N ILE A 48 34.93 0.16 -3.26
CA ILE A 48 35.35 1.12 -4.28
C ILE A 48 35.78 0.36 -5.54
N GLY A 49 35.22 0.74 -6.69
CA GLY A 49 35.59 0.23 -8.00
C GLY A 49 36.74 1.01 -8.64
N THR A 50 36.71 1.16 -9.96
CA THR A 50 37.68 2.00 -10.70
C THR A 50 37.39 3.49 -10.47
N ASP A 51 38.43 4.33 -10.52
CA ASP A 51 38.35 5.80 -10.43
C ASP A 51 37.66 6.33 -9.16
N GLU A 52 37.91 5.68 -8.01
CA GLU A 52 37.35 6.06 -6.70
C GLU A 52 35.81 6.06 -6.64
N ARG A 53 35.15 5.41 -7.61
CA ARG A 53 33.70 5.32 -7.67
C ARG A 53 33.20 4.11 -6.88
N PRO A 54 32.28 4.30 -5.92
CA PRO A 54 31.68 3.17 -5.21
C PRO A 54 30.92 2.24 -6.16
N VAL A 55 31.02 0.93 -5.94
CA VAL A 55 30.26 -0.08 -6.70
C VAL A 55 28.76 0.14 -6.52
N ASN A 56 28.35 0.40 -5.27
CA ASN A 56 26.97 0.71 -4.90
C ASN A 56 26.91 2.09 -4.21
N PRO A 57 26.75 3.19 -4.96
CA PRO A 57 26.78 4.52 -4.39
C PRO A 57 25.50 4.86 -3.63
N TYR A 58 25.65 5.46 -2.44
CA TYR A 58 24.55 6.06 -1.69
C TYR A 58 23.93 7.24 -2.45
N LYS A 59 22.63 7.46 -2.24
CA LYS A 59 21.86 8.55 -2.87
C LYS A 59 21.17 9.39 -1.81
N ILE A 60 21.08 10.70 -2.08
CA ILE A 60 20.26 11.63 -1.30
C ILE A 60 18.82 11.47 -1.77
N THR A 61 17.92 11.06 -0.88
CA THR A 61 16.50 10.84 -1.19
C THR A 61 15.67 12.11 -1.09
N SER A 62 15.91 12.90 -0.04
CA SER A 62 15.21 14.14 0.26
C SER A 62 16.13 15.05 1.08
N THR A 63 15.79 16.33 1.12
CA THR A 63 16.50 17.36 1.89
C THR A 63 15.50 18.27 2.56
N GLU A 64 15.71 18.56 3.83
CA GLU A 64 14.88 19.45 4.63
C GLU A 64 15.74 20.55 5.23
N VAL A 65 15.25 21.79 5.16
CA VAL A 65 15.94 22.95 5.74
C VAL A 65 15.27 23.27 7.07
N LEU A 66 15.91 22.86 8.18
CA LEU A 66 15.36 23.04 9.53
C LEU A 66 15.25 24.51 9.93
N PHE A 67 16.21 25.33 9.51
CA PHE A 67 16.25 26.75 9.79
C PHE A 67 16.87 27.48 8.60
N ASN A 68 16.08 28.34 7.95
CA ASN A 68 16.55 29.19 6.86
C ASN A 68 16.82 30.61 7.40
N PRO A 69 18.07 31.07 7.48
CA PRO A 69 18.40 32.42 7.95
C PRO A 69 18.17 33.52 6.89
N PHE A 70 17.81 33.15 5.65
CA PHE A 70 17.65 34.08 4.54
C PHE A 70 16.20 34.10 4.06
N ASP A 71 15.54 35.24 4.22
CA ASP A 71 14.14 35.43 3.84
C ASP A 71 13.94 35.66 2.34
N ASP A 72 15.01 36.00 1.62
CA ASP A 72 15.01 36.39 0.20
C ASP A 72 15.35 35.23 -0.77
N ILE A 73 15.59 34.02 -0.26
CA ILE A 73 15.84 32.85 -1.10
C ILE A 73 14.53 32.38 -1.73
N ILE A 74 14.35 32.66 -3.01
CA ILE A 74 13.24 32.16 -3.81
C ILE A 74 13.72 30.96 -4.64
N PRO A 75 13.22 29.73 -4.38
CA PRO A 75 13.57 28.56 -5.17
C PRO A 75 13.23 28.75 -6.65
N ARG A 76 14.18 28.43 -7.53
CA ARG A 76 13.93 28.45 -8.97
C ARG A 76 12.99 27.31 -9.32
N THR A 77 11.92 27.60 -10.06
CA THR A 77 11.11 26.57 -10.70
C THR A 77 12.00 25.78 -11.66
N SER A 78 12.28 24.53 -11.35
CA SER A 78 13.12 23.69 -12.19
C SER A 78 12.44 23.53 -13.56
N LYS A 79 13.05 24.05 -14.63
CA LYS A 79 12.63 23.76 -16.02
C LYS A 79 12.82 22.29 -16.43
N LYS A 80 13.00 21.36 -15.50
CA LYS A 80 13.19 19.94 -15.80
C LYS A 80 11.86 19.19 -15.67
N LEU A 81 11.39 18.78 -16.86
CA LEU A 81 10.25 17.91 -17.17
C LEU A 81 8.85 18.55 -17.21
N LYS A 82 8.68 19.65 -17.96
CA LYS A 82 7.46 19.80 -18.78
C LYS A 82 7.52 18.81 -19.97
N ASN A 83 7.59 17.53 -19.66
CA ASN A 83 7.15 16.43 -20.51
C ASN A 83 6.00 15.68 -19.83
N GLU A 84 5.42 16.26 -18.79
CA GLU A 84 4.04 16.00 -18.43
C GLU A 84 3.22 17.05 -19.17
N LYS A 85 2.73 16.65 -20.35
CA LYS A 85 1.51 17.26 -20.89
C LYS A 85 0.46 17.25 -19.78
N PRO A 86 -0.44 18.24 -19.70
CA PRO A 86 -1.62 18.10 -18.87
C PRO A 86 -2.24 16.75 -19.22
N VAL A 87 -2.55 15.95 -18.20
CA VAL A 87 -3.37 14.75 -18.35
C VAL A 87 -4.77 15.26 -18.69
N GLU A 88 -4.96 15.69 -19.94
CA GLU A 88 -6.23 15.44 -20.61
C GLU A 88 -6.38 13.93 -20.67
N GLU A 89 -7.55 13.47 -20.27
CA GLU A 89 -7.97 12.09 -20.19
C GLU A 89 -7.73 11.33 -21.51
N VAL A 90 -6.53 10.80 -21.69
CA VAL A 90 -6.33 9.75 -22.68
C VAL A 90 -6.73 8.46 -21.99
N GLU A 91 -7.97 8.04 -22.24
CA GLU A 91 -8.42 6.68 -22.01
C GLU A 91 -7.33 5.71 -22.49
N LYS A 92 -6.66 5.06 -21.55
CA LYS A 92 -5.84 3.89 -21.85
C LYS A 92 -6.81 2.80 -22.31
N THR A 93 -7.07 2.73 -23.61
CA THR A 93 -7.68 1.55 -24.21
C THR A 93 -6.71 0.40 -23.93
N LYS A 94 -7.04 -0.44 -22.95
CA LYS A 94 -6.36 -1.72 -22.75
C LYS A 94 -6.46 -2.43 -24.09
N SER A 95 -5.34 -2.57 -24.80
CA SER A 95 -5.29 -3.40 -26.00
C SER A 95 -5.76 -4.79 -25.57
N LYS A 96 -6.98 -5.16 -25.95
CA LYS A 96 -7.49 -6.50 -25.72
C LYS A 96 -6.56 -7.42 -26.50
N GLY A 97 -5.67 -8.12 -25.79
CA GLY A 97 -4.86 -9.16 -26.41
C GLY A 97 -5.81 -10.14 -27.09
N THR A 98 -5.55 -10.45 -28.36
CA THR A 98 -6.31 -11.46 -29.10
C THR A 98 -6.11 -12.79 -28.39
N LYS A 99 -7.13 -13.23 -27.63
CA LYS A 99 -7.12 -14.52 -26.96
C LYS A 99 -7.51 -15.58 -27.99
N ASN A 100 -6.52 -16.18 -28.63
CA ASN A 100 -6.74 -17.32 -29.52
C ASN A 100 -6.95 -18.58 -28.68
N PHE A 101 -8.16 -18.78 -28.16
CA PHE A 101 -8.49 -19.90 -27.29
C PHE A 101 -8.39 -21.26 -28.01
N SER A 102 -8.56 -21.31 -29.34
CA SER A 102 -8.46 -22.55 -30.13
C SER A 102 -7.07 -23.22 -30.13
N LEU A 103 -6.01 -22.56 -29.66
CA LEU A 103 -4.67 -23.17 -29.53
C LEU A 103 -4.48 -23.90 -28.18
N LEU A 104 -5.39 -23.70 -27.23
CA LEU A 104 -5.35 -24.36 -25.94
C LEU A 104 -6.42 -25.45 -25.92
N SER A 105 -6.04 -26.65 -25.48
CA SER A 105 -6.95 -27.81 -25.39
C SER A 105 -8.15 -27.62 -24.42
N PHE A 106 -8.25 -26.47 -23.76
CA PHE A 106 -9.35 -26.03 -22.89
C PHE A 106 -10.07 -24.77 -23.41
N GLY A 107 -9.84 -24.42 -24.68
CA GLY A 107 -10.31 -23.17 -25.25
C GLY A 107 -11.82 -23.04 -25.38
N GLU A 108 -12.51 -24.16 -25.64
CA GLU A 108 -13.97 -24.17 -25.83
C GLU A 108 -14.71 -23.90 -24.51
N GLU A 109 -14.29 -24.52 -23.40
CA GLU A 109 -14.87 -24.29 -22.06
C GLU A 109 -14.62 -22.86 -21.56
N ALA A 110 -13.42 -22.31 -21.83
CA ALA A 110 -13.08 -20.94 -21.45
C ALA A 110 -13.83 -19.89 -22.29
N GLU A 111 -14.15 -20.19 -23.55
CA GLU A 111 -14.96 -19.32 -24.42
C GLU A 111 -16.42 -19.30 -23.92
N GLU A 112 -16.99 -20.45 -23.57
CA GLU A 112 -18.33 -20.51 -22.96
C GLU A 112 -18.38 -19.75 -21.64
N GLU A 113 -17.39 -19.92 -20.75
CA GLU A 113 -17.35 -19.23 -19.46
C GLU A 113 -17.21 -17.70 -19.63
N GLU A 114 -16.39 -17.21 -20.56
CA GLU A 114 -16.31 -15.77 -20.84
C GLU A 114 -17.63 -15.22 -21.41
N VAL A 115 -18.32 -15.98 -22.26
CA VAL A 115 -19.63 -15.58 -22.80
C VAL A 115 -20.66 -15.48 -21.67
N GLU A 116 -20.67 -16.42 -20.73
CA GLU A 116 -21.55 -16.40 -19.57
C GLU A 116 -21.27 -15.22 -18.64
N VAL A 117 -20.00 -14.99 -18.30
CA VAL A 117 -19.58 -13.86 -17.44
C VAL A 117 -19.93 -12.52 -18.08
N ASN A 118 -19.78 -12.41 -19.40
CA ASN A 118 -20.18 -11.21 -20.14
C ASN A 118 -21.70 -11.01 -20.14
N LYS A 119 -22.48 -12.08 -20.30
CA LYS A 119 -23.95 -12.04 -20.24
C LYS A 119 -24.46 -11.62 -18.85
N VAL A 120 -23.87 -12.15 -17.79
CA VAL A 120 -24.18 -11.76 -16.40
C VAL A 120 -23.77 -10.31 -16.13
N SER A 121 -22.61 -9.89 -16.63
CA SER A 121 -22.15 -8.50 -16.50
C SER A 121 -23.05 -7.52 -17.27
N GLN A 122 -23.60 -7.92 -18.40
CA GLN A 122 -24.58 -7.13 -19.16
C GLN A 122 -25.94 -7.07 -18.46
N SER A 123 -26.43 -8.17 -17.89
CA SER A 123 -27.72 -8.20 -17.18
C SER A 123 -27.70 -7.42 -15.86
N MET A 124 -26.52 -7.30 -15.26
CA MET A 124 -26.24 -6.54 -14.03
C MET A 124 -25.66 -5.14 -14.30
N LYS A 125 -25.64 -4.67 -15.55
CA LYS A 125 -25.13 -3.33 -15.89
C LYS A 125 -26.02 -2.26 -15.24
N GLY A 126 -25.42 -1.42 -14.39
CA GLY A 126 -26.12 -0.34 -13.67
C GLY A 126 -26.81 -0.78 -12.37
N LYS A 127 -26.75 -2.05 -12.00
CA LYS A 127 -27.21 -2.55 -10.69
C LYS A 127 -26.00 -2.76 -9.79
N SER A 128 -26.08 -2.36 -8.53
CA SER A 128 -24.99 -2.57 -7.56
C SER A 128 -24.69 -4.05 -7.42
N LYS A 129 -23.42 -4.44 -7.58
CA LYS A 129 -22.96 -5.84 -7.42
C LYS A 129 -22.84 -6.22 -5.94
N SER A 130 -23.92 -6.05 -5.17
CA SER A 130 -23.97 -6.48 -3.78
C SER A 130 -24.43 -7.93 -3.73
N SER A 131 -23.72 -8.77 -2.97
CA SER A 131 -24.13 -10.15 -2.70
C SER A 131 -25.55 -10.22 -2.12
N HIS A 132 -25.98 -9.20 -1.38
CA HIS A 132 -27.29 -9.12 -0.73
C HIS A 132 -28.46 -8.86 -1.71
N ASP A 133 -28.18 -8.39 -2.93
CA ASP A 133 -29.17 -8.13 -3.98
C ASP A 133 -29.14 -9.19 -5.10
N LEU A 134 -27.99 -9.86 -5.24
CA LEU A 134 -27.77 -10.93 -6.22
C LEU A 134 -28.40 -12.26 -5.78
N LEU A 135 -28.36 -12.58 -4.49
CA LEU A 135 -28.92 -13.81 -3.93
C LEU A 135 -30.30 -13.52 -3.35
N LYS A 136 -31.33 -13.58 -4.20
CA LYS A 136 -32.72 -13.21 -3.85
C LYS A 136 -33.40 -14.16 -2.85
N ASP A 137 -32.79 -15.31 -2.58
CA ASP A 137 -33.44 -16.42 -1.87
C ASP A 137 -32.67 -16.89 -0.60
N ASP A 138 -31.64 -16.17 -0.14
CA ASP A 138 -30.92 -16.51 1.10
C ASP A 138 -31.67 -15.96 2.35
N PRO A 139 -32.22 -16.82 3.24
CA PRO A 139 -32.96 -16.40 4.42
C PRO A 139 -32.15 -15.62 5.46
N HIS A 140 -30.81 -15.61 5.36
CA HIS A 140 -29.92 -14.87 6.26
C HIS A 140 -29.57 -13.46 5.78
N LEU A 141 -29.98 -13.06 4.57
CA LEU A 141 -29.66 -11.75 4.00
C LEU A 141 -30.92 -10.88 3.89
N SER A 142 -30.90 -9.70 4.53
CA SER A 142 -32.00 -8.73 4.43
C SER A 142 -31.80 -7.78 3.25
N SER A 143 -32.81 -7.67 2.40
CA SER A 143 -32.86 -6.72 1.28
C SER A 143 -33.34 -5.31 1.67
N VAL A 144 -33.68 -5.08 2.95
CA VAL A 144 -34.24 -3.82 3.44
C VAL A 144 -33.10 -2.86 3.83
N PRO A 145 -33.03 -1.65 3.24
CA PRO A 145 -32.08 -0.63 3.68
C PRO A 145 -32.39 -0.19 5.11
N ALA A 146 -31.37 0.03 5.94
CA ALA A 146 -31.55 0.35 7.37
C ALA A 146 -32.14 1.74 7.65
N ILE A 147 -32.38 2.56 6.62
CA ILE A 147 -32.84 3.94 6.71
C ILE A 147 -33.87 4.19 5.61
N ASP A 148 -35.09 4.55 5.98
CA ASP A 148 -36.13 4.98 5.05
C ASP A 148 -35.89 6.44 4.65
N SER A 149 -35.52 6.67 3.39
CA SER A 149 -35.31 8.01 2.84
C SER A 149 -36.63 8.61 2.33
N ASP A 150 -37.53 8.93 3.26
CA ASP A 150 -38.72 9.75 2.99
C ASP A 150 -38.50 11.20 3.45
N LYS A 151 -37.76 11.96 2.65
CA LYS A 151 -37.95 13.41 2.43
C LYS A 151 -37.35 13.77 1.07
N GLY A 152 -38.22 13.97 0.09
CA GLY A 152 -37.84 14.42 -1.25
C GLY A 152 -37.28 15.84 -1.26
N ASN A 153 -36.39 16.09 -2.21
CA ASN A 153 -36.41 17.33 -2.98
C ASN A 153 -35.95 17.03 -4.40
N GLU A 154 -36.73 17.56 -5.34
CA GLU A 154 -36.63 17.41 -6.78
C GLU A 154 -35.43 18.18 -7.37
N SER A 155 -34.95 17.65 -8.50
CA SER A 155 -34.29 18.31 -9.63
C SER A 155 -33.25 19.41 -9.37
N ASP A 156 -32.01 19.15 -9.79
CA ASP A 156 -31.46 19.93 -10.91
C ASP A 156 -30.36 19.15 -11.65
N ASN A 157 -30.45 19.12 -12.99
CA ASN A 157 -29.40 18.70 -13.89
C ASN A 157 -28.69 19.97 -14.37
N SER A 158 -27.38 20.09 -14.17
CA SER A 158 -26.51 20.76 -15.15
C SER A 158 -25.03 20.57 -14.81
N ASP A 159 -24.27 20.32 -15.87
CA ASP A 159 -22.81 20.27 -15.93
C ASP A 159 -22.15 21.57 -15.44
N LYS A 160 -21.02 21.45 -14.73
CA LYS A 160 -19.71 22.09 -15.07
C LYS A 160 -18.70 21.95 -13.94
N ASP A 161 -17.48 21.62 -14.37
CA ASP A 161 -16.23 21.54 -13.63
C ASP A 161 -15.71 22.92 -13.15
N GLU A 162 -14.71 22.85 -12.26
CA GLU A 162 -13.83 23.92 -11.72
C GLU A 162 -14.44 24.75 -10.59
N GLU A 163 -13.75 25.17 -9.53
CA GLU A 163 -12.46 24.90 -8.86
C GLU A 163 -12.62 25.63 -7.49
N GLU A 164 -11.68 25.45 -6.56
CA GLU A 164 -11.51 26.13 -5.27
C GLU A 164 -12.25 25.48 -4.08
N GLY A 165 -11.62 25.20 -2.94
CA GLY A 165 -10.31 25.53 -2.45
C GLY A 165 -10.27 25.29 -0.94
N TYR A 166 -9.22 24.59 -0.51
CA TYR A 166 -8.51 24.71 0.78
C TYR A 166 -9.17 24.37 2.13
N CYS A 167 -8.24 23.89 2.98
CA CYS A 167 -8.15 23.80 4.44
C CYS A 167 -9.07 22.87 5.24
N ASP A 168 -8.57 21.84 5.91
CA ASP A 168 -7.56 21.75 7.01
C ASP A 168 -8.21 21.98 8.39
N GLU A 169 -7.96 21.00 9.27
CA GLU A 169 -7.87 21.03 10.74
C GLU A 169 -8.78 22.03 11.50
N ASP A 170 -9.82 21.56 12.18
CA ASP A 170 -9.79 21.29 13.63
C ASP A 170 -9.08 22.38 14.45
N ASP A 171 -9.83 23.42 14.80
CA ASP A 171 -9.71 24.01 16.14
C ASP A 171 -11.00 24.77 16.52
N GLY A 172 -11.62 24.34 17.63
CA GLY A 172 -12.37 25.17 18.58
C GLY A 172 -13.65 25.91 18.16
N LEU A 173 -14.73 25.66 18.93
CA LEU A 173 -15.99 26.43 19.05
C LEU A 173 -17.03 26.15 17.93
N ASP A 174 -18.28 25.76 18.12
CA ASP A 174 -19.15 25.52 19.27
C ASP A 174 -20.05 24.34 18.89
N ASN A 175 -20.15 23.31 19.73
CA ASN A 175 -20.93 22.12 19.39
C ASN A 175 -22.01 21.78 20.42
N GLU A 176 -22.84 22.77 20.70
CA GLU A 176 -24.06 22.59 21.47
C GLU A 176 -25.00 21.59 20.76
N GLU A 177 -25.05 21.60 19.42
CA GLU A 177 -25.82 20.64 18.63
C GLU A 177 -25.25 19.21 18.64
N LYS A 178 -23.93 18.96 18.51
CA LYS A 178 -23.36 17.61 18.73
C LYS A 178 -23.55 17.15 20.15
N ASN A 179 -23.45 18.03 21.14
CA ASN A 179 -23.68 17.64 22.54
C ASN A 179 -25.15 17.28 22.78
N GLN A 180 -26.09 18.00 22.17
CA GLN A 180 -27.50 17.63 22.18
C GLN A 180 -27.75 16.30 21.45
N MET A 181 -27.10 16.06 20.32
CA MET A 181 -27.18 14.80 19.57
C MET A 181 -26.63 13.63 20.39
N LYS A 182 -25.47 13.80 21.05
CA LYS A 182 -24.88 12.81 21.97
C LYS A 182 -25.78 12.53 23.18
N LYS A 183 -26.43 13.56 23.76
CA LYS A 183 -27.39 13.38 24.86
C LYS A 183 -28.63 12.60 24.43
N ARG A 184 -29.21 12.91 23.27
CA ARG A 184 -30.36 12.17 22.71
C ARG A 184 -30.01 10.72 22.38
N VAL A 185 -28.81 10.46 21.87
CA VAL A 185 -28.32 9.10 21.59
C VAL A 185 -28.12 8.31 22.89
N MET A 186 -27.49 8.91 23.91
CA MET A 186 -27.30 8.27 25.22
C MET A 186 -28.62 7.99 25.96
N GLU A 187 -29.60 8.90 25.88
CA GLU A 187 -30.90 8.70 26.50
C GLU A 187 -31.69 7.57 25.83
N LYS A 188 -31.61 7.44 24.50
CA LYS A 188 -32.22 6.33 23.75
C LYS A 188 -31.55 4.98 24.03
N LEU A 189 -30.24 4.96 24.27
CA LEU A 189 -29.51 3.76 24.70
C LEU A 189 -29.89 3.30 26.13
N LYS A 190 -30.14 4.26 27.04
CA LYS A 190 -30.58 3.96 28.42
C LYS A 190 -32.04 3.53 28.49
N LYS A 191 -32.92 4.08 27.65
CA LYS A 191 -34.35 3.73 27.64
C LYS A 191 -34.64 2.32 27.10
N ASN A 192 -33.68 1.74 26.36
CA ASN A 192 -33.78 0.38 25.79
C ASN A 192 -33.04 -0.70 26.62
N THR A 193 -32.54 -0.38 27.82
CA THR A 193 -31.73 -1.30 28.64
C THR A 193 -32.38 -1.77 29.95
N ASP A 194 -33.70 -1.64 30.09
CA ASP A 194 -34.46 -2.27 31.18
C ASP A 194 -35.06 -3.63 30.76
N VAL A 195 -34.18 -4.60 30.51
CA VAL A 195 -34.51 -6.04 30.53
C VAL A 195 -33.43 -6.76 31.34
N PRO A 196 -33.79 -7.55 32.37
CA PRO A 196 -32.82 -8.11 33.29
C PRO A 196 -31.95 -9.17 32.60
N VAL A 197 -30.65 -8.89 32.45
CA VAL A 197 -29.65 -9.84 31.96
C VAL A 197 -29.50 -10.97 32.99
N LYS A 198 -30.11 -12.12 32.67
CA LYS A 198 -29.82 -13.40 33.33
C LYS A 198 -28.34 -13.73 33.14
N LYS A 199 -27.71 -14.16 34.23
CA LYS A 199 -26.34 -14.69 34.30
C LYS A 199 -26.11 -15.72 33.18
N ILE A 200 -25.13 -15.44 32.31
CA ILE A 200 -24.63 -16.41 31.33
C ILE A 200 -23.68 -17.35 32.07
N THR A 201 -24.03 -18.62 32.04
CA THR A 201 -23.37 -19.76 32.67
C THR A 201 -22.06 -20.14 31.96
N GLU A 202 -21.13 -20.72 32.72
CA GLU A 202 -19.73 -21.07 32.46
C GLU A 202 -19.44 -22.03 31.26
N GLY A 203 -20.40 -22.28 30.37
CA GLY A 203 -20.28 -23.25 29.26
C GLY A 203 -19.59 -22.74 28.00
N GLU A 204 -19.74 -21.46 27.65
CA GLU A 204 -19.30 -20.94 26.34
C GLU A 204 -17.81 -20.55 26.30
N GLN A 205 -17.19 -20.24 27.44
CA GLN A 205 -15.76 -19.92 27.51
C GLN A 205 -14.88 -21.18 27.28
N LYS A 206 -15.38 -22.36 27.64
CA LYS A 206 -14.65 -23.63 27.44
C LYS A 206 -14.50 -24.01 25.97
N GLN A 207 -15.54 -23.86 25.15
CA GLN A 207 -15.48 -24.24 23.74
C GLN A 207 -14.55 -23.36 22.89
N LYS A 208 -14.51 -22.04 23.15
CA LYS A 208 -13.56 -21.14 22.45
C LYS A 208 -12.11 -21.43 22.83
N SER A 209 -11.85 -21.82 24.09
CA SER A 209 -10.51 -22.21 24.54
C SER A 209 -10.05 -23.52 23.87
N SER A 210 -10.91 -24.54 23.77
CA SER A 210 -10.52 -25.84 23.18
C SER A 210 -10.21 -25.72 21.69
N ARG A 211 -11.04 -25.00 20.93
CA ARG A 211 -10.81 -24.80 19.49
C ARG A 211 -9.54 -23.99 19.21
N SER A 212 -9.22 -23.03 20.08
CA SER A 212 -7.98 -22.25 19.97
C SER A 212 -6.72 -23.08 20.28
N GLU A 213 -6.81 -24.07 21.17
CA GLU A 213 -5.71 -24.98 21.50
C GLU A 213 -5.51 -26.06 20.43
N GLU A 214 -6.58 -26.54 19.81
CA GLU A 214 -6.54 -27.47 18.68
C GLU A 214 -5.82 -26.83 17.47
N LEU A 215 -6.18 -25.60 17.11
CA LEU A 215 -5.52 -24.83 16.05
C LEU A 215 -4.01 -24.64 16.32
N ARG A 216 -3.63 -24.40 17.59
CA ARG A 216 -2.21 -24.26 17.97
C ARG A 216 -1.44 -25.58 17.85
N LYS A 217 -2.08 -26.72 18.11
CA LYS A 217 -1.47 -28.05 17.95
C LYS A 217 -1.30 -28.40 16.46
N GLU A 218 -2.29 -28.10 15.64
CA GLU A 218 -2.27 -28.31 14.19
C GLU A 218 -1.15 -27.49 13.53
N VAL A 219 -1.03 -26.20 13.86
CA VAL A 219 0.07 -25.33 13.37
C VAL A 219 1.44 -25.88 13.77
N ARG A 220 1.58 -26.49 14.95
CA ARG A 220 2.84 -27.11 15.38
C ARG A 220 3.16 -28.41 14.63
N GLN A 221 2.14 -29.20 14.27
CA GLN A 221 2.30 -30.41 13.47
C GLN A 221 2.72 -30.06 12.04
N LEU A 222 2.03 -29.12 11.39
CA LEU A 222 2.38 -28.63 10.05
C LEU A 222 3.81 -28.07 9.98
N LYS A 223 4.24 -27.33 11.01
CA LYS A 223 5.63 -26.87 11.11
C LYS A 223 6.64 -28.02 11.19
N ARG A 224 6.34 -29.09 11.93
CA ARG A 224 7.22 -30.27 12.02
C ARG A 224 7.24 -31.05 10.71
N GLU A 225 6.12 -31.16 10.03
CA GLU A 225 6.02 -31.83 8.73
C GLU A 225 6.78 -31.05 7.66
N LEU A 226 6.69 -29.72 7.64
CA LEU A 226 7.47 -28.87 6.74
C LEU A 226 8.99 -29.01 6.97
N ILE A 227 9.42 -29.08 8.23
CA ILE A 227 10.84 -29.28 8.56
C ILE A 227 11.30 -30.68 8.12
N LYS A 228 10.50 -31.73 8.36
CA LYS A 228 10.79 -33.09 7.91
C LYS A 228 10.79 -33.22 6.39
N ALA A 229 9.88 -32.54 5.69
CA ALA A 229 9.84 -32.51 4.23
C ALA A 229 11.08 -31.81 3.67
N LYS A 230 11.52 -30.71 4.30
CA LYS A 230 12.76 -30.02 3.94
C LYS A 230 13.99 -30.90 4.16
N GLN A 231 14.08 -31.58 5.30
CA GLN A 231 15.17 -32.51 5.60
C GLN A 231 15.19 -33.74 4.67
N LYS A 232 14.03 -34.32 4.35
CA LYS A 232 13.93 -35.41 3.35
C LYS A 232 14.34 -34.96 1.94
N LYS A 233 14.07 -33.70 1.59
CA LYS A 233 14.49 -33.10 0.31
C LYS A 233 16.01 -32.86 0.27
N GLU A 234 16.64 -32.61 1.43
CA GLU A 234 18.10 -32.48 1.56
C GLU A 234 18.81 -33.85 1.64
N GLU A 235 18.19 -34.89 2.21
CA GLU A 235 18.78 -36.23 2.36
C GLU A 235 18.65 -37.14 1.12
N ASN A 236 17.69 -36.89 0.21
CA ASN A 236 17.53 -37.65 -1.05
C ASN A 236 17.65 -36.77 -2.31
N PRO A 237 18.83 -36.22 -2.65
CA PRO A 237 19.06 -35.53 -3.92
C PRO A 237 19.17 -36.49 -5.12
N SER A 238 19.24 -37.81 -4.90
CA SER A 238 19.53 -38.83 -5.92
C SER A 238 18.30 -39.53 -6.54
N LYS A 239 17.10 -39.43 -5.95
CA LYS A 239 15.88 -40.05 -6.54
C LYS A 239 15.13 -39.18 -7.54
N VAL A 240 15.32 -37.87 -7.51
CA VAL A 240 14.67 -36.93 -8.46
C VAL A 240 15.30 -37.02 -9.87
N LYS A 241 16.44 -37.70 -10.01
CA LYS A 241 17.11 -37.92 -11.30
C LYS A 241 16.75 -39.25 -11.98
N GLU A 242 16.20 -40.22 -11.26
CA GLU A 242 15.80 -41.52 -11.86
C GLU A 242 14.37 -41.44 -12.42
N ASP A 243 13.45 -40.76 -11.74
CA ASP A 243 12.06 -40.60 -12.23
C ASP A 243 11.95 -39.68 -13.48
N GLN A 244 13.00 -38.93 -13.83
CA GLN A 244 13.04 -38.14 -15.07
C GLN A 244 13.55 -38.93 -16.29
N PHE A 245 14.13 -40.11 -16.10
CA PHE A 245 14.64 -40.95 -17.19
C PHE A 245 13.67 -42.05 -17.63
N GLU A 246 12.75 -42.50 -16.77
CA GLU A 246 11.77 -43.53 -17.13
C GLU A 246 10.52 -42.97 -17.85
N GLU A 247 10.24 -41.66 -17.77
CA GLU A 247 9.11 -41.03 -18.48
C GLU A 247 9.46 -40.57 -19.91
N GLU A 248 10.75 -40.51 -20.28
CA GLU A 248 11.18 -40.16 -21.66
C GLU A 248 11.34 -41.40 -22.57
N GLU A 249 11.31 -42.62 -22.02
CA GLU A 249 11.36 -43.88 -22.81
C GLU A 249 9.97 -44.50 -23.07
N ALA A 250 8.90 -43.90 -22.54
CA ALA A 250 7.52 -44.39 -22.67
C ALA A 250 6.56 -43.43 -23.43
N ALA A 251 7.10 -42.45 -24.16
CA ALA A 251 6.35 -41.54 -25.04
C ALA A 251 6.74 -41.70 -26.52
#